data_AF-A0A8B8C7S5-F1
#
_entry.id   AF-A0A8B8C7S5-F1
#
_cell.length_a   1.000
_cell.length_b   1.000
_cell.length_c   1.000
_cell.angle_alpha   90.00
_cell.angle_beta   90.00
_cell.angle_gamma   90.00
#
_symmetry.space_group_name_H-M   'P 1'
#
loop_
_entity.id
_entity.type
_entity.pdbx_description
1 polymer ?
#
loop_
_entity_poly.entity_id
_entity_poly.type
_entity_poly.pdbx_seq_one_letter_code
_entity_poly.pdbx_strand_id
1 'polypeptide(L)'
;MKVIALLLIAGYVSSEYVSTRTSCTYNGKSYRDGQSFPSSDGCNTCSCGPRGFVGCTRRACVKTCTYDGKSYRDGQSFPSSDGCNTCSCGPRGFVGCTRMACIKPIGCNYNGQRYAVGETFPSSDGCNTCRCDRRGQVGCTRMACFVDRRP
;
A
#
# COMPACT_ATOMS: atom_id res chain seq x y z
N MET A 1 -30.37 -84.93 -5.80
CA MET A 1 -30.54 -85.21 -4.36
C MET A 1 -30.05 -84.01 -3.57
N LYS A 2 -30.88 -83.55 -2.63
CA LYS A 2 -30.62 -82.43 -1.71
C LYS A 2 -29.51 -82.82 -0.72
N VAL A 3 -28.66 -81.88 -0.35
CA VAL A 3 -28.35 -81.64 1.06
C VAL A 3 -28.24 -80.13 1.26
N ILE A 4 -29.19 -79.57 2.00
CA ILE A 4 -29.20 -78.20 2.51
C ILE A 4 -28.59 -78.29 3.91
N ALA A 5 -27.48 -77.58 4.16
CA ALA A 5 -26.96 -77.36 5.50
C ALA A 5 -27.32 -75.94 5.93
N LEU A 6 -28.09 -75.87 7.02
CA LEU A 6 -28.65 -74.67 7.64
C LEU A 6 -27.72 -74.17 8.77
N LEU A 7 -27.65 -72.82 8.90
CA LEU A 7 -27.28 -72.01 10.09
C LEU A 7 -25.76 -71.86 10.33
N LEU A 8 -25.20 -70.66 10.52
CA LEU A 8 -25.52 -69.68 11.56
C LEU A 8 -25.34 -68.22 11.08
N ILE A 9 -26.30 -67.37 11.44
CA ILE A 9 -26.28 -65.92 11.24
C ILE A 9 -25.30 -65.30 12.25
N ALA A 10 -24.04 -65.11 11.87
CA ALA A 10 -23.18 -64.19 12.58
C ALA A 10 -23.53 -62.78 12.09
N GLY A 11 -24.18 -62.00 12.96
CA GLY A 11 -24.48 -60.60 12.71
C GLY A 11 -23.19 -59.88 12.29
N TYR A 12 -23.15 -59.40 11.05
CA TYR A 12 -22.14 -58.43 10.65
C TYR A 12 -22.45 -57.15 11.40
N VAL A 13 -21.69 -56.89 12.46
CA VAL A 13 -21.50 -55.53 12.97
C VAL A 13 -20.92 -54.76 11.80
N SER A 14 -21.76 -53.98 11.11
CA SER A 14 -21.26 -52.96 10.19
C SER A 14 -20.59 -51.93 11.10
N SER A 15 -19.28 -52.12 11.29
CA SER A 15 -18.43 -51.09 11.85
C SER A 15 -18.61 -49.89 10.93
N GLU A 16 -19.42 -48.93 11.36
CA GLU A 16 -19.38 -47.59 10.82
C GLU A 16 -17.92 -47.17 10.97
N TYR A 17 -17.17 -47.28 9.88
CA TYR A 17 -15.79 -46.87 9.81
C TYR A 17 -15.82 -45.36 10.08
N VAL A 18 -15.69 -44.97 11.34
CA VAL A 18 -15.51 -43.59 11.74
C VAL A 18 -14.17 -43.21 11.12
N SER A 19 -14.25 -42.71 9.89
CA SER A 19 -13.11 -42.26 9.11
C SER A 19 -12.48 -41.14 9.93
N THR A 20 -11.44 -41.47 10.70
CA THR A 20 -10.59 -40.50 11.37
C THR A 20 -9.77 -39.85 10.28
N ARG A 21 -10.38 -38.93 9.52
CA ARG A 21 -9.64 -38.07 8.60
C ARG A 21 -8.59 -37.34 9.41
N THR A 22 -7.34 -37.79 9.27
CA THR A 22 -6.12 -37.20 9.84
C THR A 22 -5.59 -36.06 8.98
N SER A 23 -6.35 -35.70 7.94
CA SER A 23 -6.02 -34.63 7.01
C SER A 23 -7.26 -33.83 6.63
N CYS A 24 -7.02 -32.57 6.33
CA CYS A 24 -8.00 -31.65 5.80
C CYS A 24 -7.71 -31.38 4.33
N THR A 25 -8.76 -31.13 3.55
CA THR A 25 -8.62 -30.62 2.18
C THR A 25 -9.11 -29.18 2.15
N TYR A 26 -8.26 -28.26 1.69
CA TYR A 26 -8.60 -26.85 1.53
C TYR A 26 -8.11 -26.36 0.16
N ASN A 27 -9.02 -25.84 -0.67
CA ASN A 27 -8.77 -25.42 -2.05
C ASN A 27 -7.99 -26.47 -2.88
N GLY A 28 -8.41 -27.73 -2.79
CA GLY A 28 -7.79 -28.85 -3.52
C GLY A 28 -6.44 -29.33 -2.96
N LYS A 29 -5.90 -28.70 -1.92
CA LYS A 29 -4.65 -29.11 -1.27
C LYS A 29 -4.91 -29.84 0.05
N SER A 30 -4.13 -30.88 0.32
CA SER A 30 -4.21 -31.66 1.56
C SER A 30 -3.26 -31.13 2.63
N TYR A 31 -3.77 -31.02 3.85
CA TYR A 31 -3.07 -30.53 5.04
C TYR A 31 -3.19 -31.56 6.17
N ARG A 32 -2.16 -31.72 6.99
CA ARG A 32 -2.16 -32.67 8.12
C ARG A 32 -2.91 -32.10 9.31
N ASP A 33 -3.45 -32.96 10.17
CA ASP A 33 -3.98 -32.54 11.47
C ASP A 33 -2.95 -31.70 12.26
N GLY A 34 -3.42 -30.61 12.86
CA GLY A 34 -2.60 -29.59 13.53
C GLY A 34 -1.87 -28.60 12.61
N GLN A 35 -1.85 -28.82 11.29
CA GLN A 35 -1.14 -27.93 10.37
C GLN A 35 -1.85 -26.58 10.23
N SER A 36 -1.10 -25.49 10.38
CA SER A 36 -1.53 -24.13 10.01
C SER A 36 -1.08 -23.76 8.60
N PHE A 37 -1.91 -23.01 7.88
CA PHE A 37 -1.66 -22.61 6.48
C PHE A 37 -2.36 -21.29 6.12
N PRO A 38 -1.89 -20.55 5.09
CA PRO A 38 -2.54 -19.33 4.64
C PRO A 38 -3.93 -19.60 4.03
N SER A 39 -4.90 -18.74 4.33
CA SER A 39 -6.19 -18.71 3.62
C SER A 39 -6.03 -18.14 2.21
N SER A 40 -6.94 -18.47 1.29
CA SER A 40 -6.95 -17.92 -0.06
C SER A 40 -7.28 -16.43 -0.14
N ASP A 41 -7.80 -15.84 0.94
CA ASP A 41 -8.03 -14.39 1.00
C ASP A 41 -6.72 -13.58 1.19
N GLY A 42 -5.60 -14.25 1.46
CA GLY A 42 -4.28 -13.65 1.61
C GLY A 42 -4.06 -12.87 2.91
N CYS A 43 -4.99 -12.89 3.86
CA CYS A 43 -4.83 -12.19 5.14
C CYS A 43 -5.16 -13.05 6.37
N ASN A 44 -5.98 -14.09 6.19
CA ASN A 44 -6.34 -15.02 7.25
C ASN A 44 -5.45 -16.25 7.26
N THR A 45 -5.42 -16.91 8.42
CA THR A 45 -4.70 -18.16 8.64
C THR A 45 -5.71 -19.24 8.98
N CYS A 46 -5.57 -20.39 8.35
CA CYS A 46 -6.37 -21.57 8.58
C CYS A 46 -5.57 -22.62 9.34
N SER A 47 -6.27 -23.49 10.04
CA SER A 47 -5.72 -24.63 10.77
C SER A 47 -6.54 -25.87 10.45
N CYS A 48 -5.86 -26.98 10.24
CA CYS A 48 -6.48 -28.29 10.11
C CYS A 48 -6.67 -28.91 11.48
N GLY A 49 -7.91 -29.22 11.83
CA GLY A 49 -8.29 -29.86 13.08
C GLY A 49 -8.80 -31.28 12.89
N PRO A 50 -9.21 -31.92 13.99
CA PRO A 50 -9.59 -33.32 13.99
C PRO A 50 -10.79 -33.56 13.06
N ARG A 51 -10.86 -34.77 12.50
CA ARG A 51 -11.92 -35.21 11.58
C ARG A 51 -11.99 -34.40 10.29
N GLY A 52 -10.89 -33.74 9.90
CA GLY A 52 -10.77 -32.99 8.66
C GLY A 52 -11.42 -31.60 8.69
N PHE A 53 -11.71 -31.05 9.87
CA PHE A 53 -12.28 -29.71 10.01
C PHE A 53 -11.23 -28.63 9.70
N VAL A 54 -11.60 -27.62 8.91
CA VAL A 54 -10.76 -26.44 8.64
C VAL A 54 -11.34 -25.22 9.35
N GLY A 55 -10.60 -24.68 10.31
CA GLY A 55 -10.93 -23.43 10.98
C GLY A 55 -10.00 -22.31 10.55
N CYS A 56 -10.53 -21.18 10.07
CA CYS A 56 -9.75 -20.01 9.69
C CYS A 56 -10.04 -18.82 10.60
N THR A 57 -9.04 -17.96 10.80
CA THR A 57 -9.24 -16.63 11.38
C THR A 57 -10.23 -15.83 10.52
N ARG A 58 -10.95 -14.89 11.14
CA ARG A 58 -11.93 -14.03 10.45
C ARG A 58 -11.54 -12.54 10.55
N ARG A 59 -10.34 -12.22 10.11
CA ARG A 59 -9.85 -10.84 10.01
C ARG A 59 -10.44 -10.22 8.76
N ALA A 60 -10.86 -8.96 8.87
CA ALA A 60 -11.19 -8.16 7.70
C ALA A 60 -9.92 -7.97 6.86
N CYS A 61 -9.93 -8.47 5.63
CA CYS A 61 -8.80 -8.27 4.72
C CYS A 61 -8.82 -6.85 4.17
N VAL A 62 -7.94 -6.01 4.71
CA VAL A 62 -7.69 -4.68 4.17
C VAL A 62 -6.96 -4.84 2.83
N LYS A 63 -7.68 -4.53 1.74
CA LYS A 63 -7.17 -4.58 0.36
C LYS A 63 -6.82 -3.20 -0.20
N THR A 64 -6.90 -2.17 0.65
CA THR A 64 -6.62 -0.79 0.29
C THR A 64 -5.78 -0.09 1.35
N CYS A 65 -5.00 0.89 0.94
CA CYS A 65 -4.30 1.80 1.82
C CYS A 65 -4.93 3.19 1.71
N THR A 66 -4.86 3.98 2.78
CA THR A 66 -5.22 5.41 2.73
C THR A 66 -3.95 6.24 2.87
N TYR A 67 -3.73 7.16 1.94
CA TYR A 67 -2.63 8.12 1.98
C TYR A 67 -3.15 9.50 1.56
N ASP A 68 -2.94 10.52 2.39
CA ASP A 68 -3.44 11.89 2.19
C ASP A 68 -4.92 11.96 1.76
N GLY A 69 -5.76 11.17 2.45
CA GLY A 69 -7.20 11.10 2.20
C GLY A 69 -7.61 10.37 0.92
N LYS A 70 -6.66 9.83 0.15
CA LYS A 70 -6.92 9.03 -1.06
C LYS A 70 -6.75 7.55 -0.78
N SER A 71 -7.58 6.74 -1.44
CA SER A 71 -7.54 5.27 -1.35
C SER A 71 -6.75 4.67 -2.50
N TYR A 72 -5.84 3.76 -2.18
CA TYR A 72 -4.98 3.05 -3.12
C TYR A 72 -5.17 1.54 -2.96
N ARG A 73 -5.10 0.78 -4.05
CA ARG A 73 -5.23 -0.69 -4.02
C ARG A 73 -3.94 -1.35 -3.55
N ASP A 74 -4.04 -2.51 -2.91
CA ASP A 74 -2.89 -3.36 -2.61
C ASP A 74 -2.02 -3.58 -3.87
N GLY A 75 -0.71 -3.36 -3.73
CA GLY A 75 0.27 -3.40 -4.82
C GLY A 75 0.38 -2.12 -5.66
N GLN A 76 -0.49 -1.13 -5.47
CA GLN A 76 -0.47 0.11 -6.25
C GLN A 76 0.68 1.04 -5.81
N SER A 77 1.46 1.52 -6.78
CA SER A 77 2.42 2.62 -6.59
C SER A 77 1.81 3.98 -6.94
N PHE A 78 2.20 5.04 -6.23
CA PHE A 78 1.67 6.40 -6.38
C PHE A 78 2.66 7.47 -5.89
N PRO A 79 2.57 8.73 -6.36
CA PRO A 79 3.45 9.80 -5.91
C PRO A 79 3.17 10.21 -4.46
N SER A 80 4.24 10.52 -3.71
CA SER A 80 4.20 11.12 -2.37
C SER A 80 3.77 12.58 -2.44
N SER A 81 3.18 13.12 -1.36
CA SER A 81 2.84 14.55 -1.25
C SER A 81 4.04 15.48 -1.12
N ASP A 82 5.24 14.93 -0.84
CA ASP A 82 6.48 15.71 -0.89
C ASP A 82 6.92 16.10 -2.32
N GLY A 83 6.28 15.53 -3.34
CA GLY A 83 6.50 15.87 -4.74
C GLY A 83 7.76 15.27 -5.38
N CYS A 84 8.51 14.43 -4.68
CA CYS A 84 9.68 13.76 -5.26
C CYS A 84 9.75 12.26 -4.97
N ASN A 85 9.14 11.78 -3.89
CA ASN A 85 9.13 10.37 -3.54
C ASN A 85 7.97 9.61 -4.19
N THR A 86 8.13 8.29 -4.25
CA THR A 86 7.09 7.36 -4.68
C THR A 86 6.73 6.45 -3.52
N CYS A 87 5.44 6.26 -3.31
CA CYS A 87 4.86 5.38 -2.33
C CYS A 87 4.25 4.14 -2.98
N SER A 88 4.09 3.07 -2.20
CA SER A 88 3.37 1.87 -2.59
C SER A 88 2.44 1.42 -1.46
N CYS A 89 1.27 0.93 -1.85
CA CYS A 89 0.32 0.30 -0.96
C CYS A 89 0.68 -1.18 -0.82
N GLY A 90 0.98 -1.60 0.40
CA GLY A 90 1.33 -2.96 0.76
C GLY A 90 0.23 -3.68 1.54
N PRO A 91 0.52 -4.93 1.94
CA PRO A 91 -0.45 -5.77 2.61
C PRO A 91 -0.91 -5.15 3.92
N ARG A 92 -2.19 -5.42 4.27
CA ARG A 92 -2.83 -4.92 5.49
C ARG A 92 -2.95 -3.40 5.57
N GLY A 93 -2.91 -2.71 4.43
CA GLY A 93 -3.10 -1.26 4.36
C GLY A 93 -1.86 -0.44 4.69
N PHE A 94 -0.67 -1.06 4.73
CA PHE A 94 0.58 -0.35 5.00
C PHE A 94 1.03 0.47 3.78
N VAL A 95 1.42 1.73 3.99
CA VAL A 95 2.04 2.56 2.95
C VAL A 95 3.53 2.69 3.21
N GLY A 96 4.35 2.30 2.23
CA GLY A 96 5.79 2.53 2.24
C GLY A 96 6.19 3.50 1.14
N CYS A 97 7.05 4.47 1.44
CA CYS A 97 7.55 5.43 0.46
C CYS A 97 9.08 5.37 0.35
N THR A 98 9.59 5.74 -0.83
CA THR A 98 11.02 6.02 -1.00
C THR A 98 11.43 7.16 -0.07
N ARG A 99 12.72 7.21 0.28
CA ARG A 99 13.29 8.24 1.17
C ARG A 99 14.38 9.04 0.45
N MET A 100 14.05 9.54 -0.73
CA MET A 100 14.90 10.46 -1.47
C MET A 100 14.83 11.84 -0.83
N ALA A 101 15.97 12.51 -0.73
CA ALA A 101 16.02 13.91 -0.34
C ALA A 101 15.37 14.76 -1.44
N CYS A 102 14.21 15.35 -1.15
CA CYS A 102 13.56 16.25 -2.10
C CYS A 102 14.32 17.57 -2.18
N ILE A 103 15.17 17.70 -3.19
CA ILE A 103 15.84 18.96 -3.50
C ILE A 103 14.79 19.89 -4.11
N LYS A 104 14.28 20.82 -3.29
CA LYS A 104 13.48 21.93 -3.81
C LYS A 104 14.42 22.81 -4.64
N PRO A 105 14.05 23.19 -5.89
CA PRO A 105 14.88 24.09 -6.66
C PRO A 105 15.13 25.37 -5.87
N ILE A 106 16.41 25.76 -5.78
CA ILE A 106 16.80 27.04 -5.21
C ILE A 106 16.18 28.11 -6.11
N GLY A 107 15.55 29.09 -5.49
CA GLY A 107 14.90 30.20 -6.15
C GLY A 107 14.76 31.34 -5.16
N CYS A 108 14.46 32.52 -5.67
CA CYS A 108 14.34 33.73 -4.87
C CYS A 108 12.87 33.98 -4.57
N ASN A 109 12.59 34.53 -3.39
CA ASN A 109 11.30 35.16 -3.12
C ASN A 109 11.47 36.68 -3.19
N TYR A 110 10.64 37.35 -3.98
CA TYR A 110 10.57 38.80 -4.04
C TYR A 110 9.10 39.20 -4.05
N ASN A 111 8.67 39.97 -3.04
CA ASN A 111 7.28 40.39 -2.84
C ASN A 111 6.25 39.25 -2.93
N GLY A 112 6.58 38.08 -2.35
CA GLY A 112 5.69 36.92 -2.34
C GLY A 112 5.72 36.08 -3.62
N GLN A 113 6.30 36.58 -4.72
CA GLN A 113 6.48 35.82 -5.96
C GLN A 113 7.80 35.05 -5.94
N ARG A 114 7.80 33.84 -6.52
CA ARG A 114 8.99 32.99 -6.66
C ARG A 114 9.61 33.16 -8.04
N TYR A 115 10.92 33.32 -8.07
CA TYR A 115 11.72 33.45 -9.28
C TYR A 115 12.79 32.36 -9.32
N ALA A 116 13.01 31.78 -10.49
CA ALA A 116 14.06 30.79 -10.71
C ALA A 116 15.45 31.43 -10.67
N VAL A 117 16.48 30.67 -10.28
CA VAL A 117 17.87 31.12 -10.37
C VAL A 117 18.19 31.58 -11.80
N GLY A 118 18.78 32.77 -11.93
CA GLY A 118 19.13 33.39 -13.20
C GLY A 118 18.03 34.24 -13.81
N GLU A 119 16.78 34.10 -13.35
CA GLU A 119 15.64 34.88 -13.82
C GLU A 119 15.83 36.37 -13.51
N THR A 120 15.42 37.21 -14.47
CA THR A 120 15.47 38.67 -14.38
C THR A 120 14.04 39.21 -14.44
N PHE A 121 13.68 40.11 -13.52
CA PHE A 121 12.30 40.57 -13.32
C PHE A 121 12.26 42.04 -12.86
N PRO A 122 11.16 42.77 -13.09
CA PRO A 122 11.05 44.17 -12.66
C PRO A 122 11.00 44.29 -11.13
N SER A 123 11.66 45.33 -10.60
CA SER A 123 11.56 45.75 -9.21
C SER A 123 10.19 46.36 -8.92
N SER A 124 9.76 46.32 -7.67
CA SER A 124 8.52 46.93 -7.20
C SER A 124 8.53 48.46 -7.19
N ASP A 125 9.70 49.08 -7.36
CA ASP A 125 9.82 50.52 -7.60
C ASP A 125 9.45 50.94 -9.03
N GLY A 126 9.19 49.99 -9.93
CA GLY A 126 8.74 50.23 -11.30
C GLY A 126 9.81 50.76 -12.26
N CYS A 127 11.07 50.92 -11.83
CA CYS A 127 12.14 51.44 -12.68
C CYS A 127 13.41 50.58 -12.68
N ASN A 128 13.65 49.82 -11.62
CA ASN A 128 14.79 48.92 -11.51
C ASN A 128 14.45 47.51 -11.98
N THR A 129 15.50 46.76 -12.27
CA THR A 129 15.43 45.36 -12.65
C THR A 129 16.19 44.52 -11.63
N CYS A 130 15.59 43.43 -11.20
CA CYS A 130 16.12 42.47 -10.24
C CYS A 130 16.52 41.17 -10.94
N ARG A 131 17.47 40.45 -10.36
CA ARG A 131 17.90 39.12 -10.79
C ARG A 131 18.02 38.19 -9.59
N CYS A 132 17.55 36.96 -9.75
CA CYS A 132 17.73 35.90 -8.78
C CYS A 132 19.11 35.24 -8.94
N ASP A 133 19.94 35.25 -7.90
CA ASP A 133 21.28 34.65 -7.95
C ASP A 133 21.29 33.15 -7.60
N ARG A 134 22.43 32.50 -7.81
CA ARG A 134 22.62 31.06 -7.53
C ARG A 134 22.54 30.66 -6.05
N ARG A 135 22.52 31.64 -5.14
CA ARG A 135 22.36 31.45 -3.69
C ARG A 135 20.92 31.71 -3.22
N GLY A 136 20.01 32.01 -4.15
CA GLY A 136 18.62 32.34 -3.82
C GLY A 136 18.42 33.76 -3.30
N GLN A 137 19.36 34.67 -3.57
CA GLN A 137 19.26 36.09 -3.20
C GLN A 137 18.83 36.95 -4.38
N VAL A 138 18.07 37.99 -4.07
CA VAL A 138 17.63 38.99 -5.06
C VAL A 138 18.62 40.14 -5.07
N GLY A 139 19.20 40.42 -6.24
CA GLY A 139 19.98 41.65 -6.48
C GLY A 139 19.27 42.51 -7.51
N CYS A 140 19.06 43.79 -7.22
CA CYS A 140 18.44 44.75 -8.15
C CYS A 140 19.42 45.83 -8.58
N THR A 141 19.21 46.36 -9.78
CA THR A 141 19.82 47.63 -10.19
C THR A 141 19.46 48.74 -9.21
N ARG A 142 20.29 49.79 -9.16
CA ARG A 142 20.08 50.95 -8.28
C ARG A 142 20.09 52.24 -9.09
N MET A 143 19.15 52.34 -10.01
CA MET A 143 18.88 53.54 -10.79
C MET A 143 17.96 54.46 -9.98
N ALA A 144 18.18 55.76 -10.08
CA ALA A 144 17.25 56.74 -9.53
C ALA A 144 15.93 56.66 -10.31
N CYS A 145 14.84 56.30 -9.63
CA CYS A 145 13.52 56.27 -10.24
C CYS A 145 12.97 57.70 -10.35
N PHE A 146 12.62 58.10 -11.56
CA PHE A 146 11.84 59.33 -11.77
C PHE A 146 10.38 59.03 -11.47
N VAL A 147 9.89 59.51 -10.33
CA VAL A 147 8.44 59.61 -10.11
C VAL A 147 7.97 60.81 -10.92
N ASP A 148 7.35 60.57 -12.07
CA ASP A 148 6.72 61.65 -12.86
C ASP A 148 5.52 62.18 -12.05
N ARG A 149 5.79 63.14 -11.16
CA ARG A 149 4.76 63.91 -10.45
C ARG A 149 4.23 64.95 -11.42
N ARG A 150 3.43 64.53 -12.40
CA ARG A 150 2.65 65.50 -13.16
C ARG A 150 1.62 66.15 -12.21
N PRO A 151 1.58 67.48 -12.12
CA PRO A 151 0.62 68.21 -11.29
C PRO A 151 -0.81 68.02 -11.76
#